data_AF-A0A2S7WZ34-F1
#
_entry.id   AF-A0A2S7WZ34-F1
#
_cell.length_a   1.000
_cell.length_b   1.000
_cell.length_c   1.000
_cell.angle_alpha   90.00
_cell.angle_beta   90.00
_cell.angle_gamma   90.00
#
_symmetry.space_group_name_H-M   'P 1'
#
loop_
_entity.id
_entity.type
_entity.pdbx_description
1 polymer ?
#
loop_
_entity_poly.entity_id
_entity_poly.type
_entity_poly.pdbx_seq_one_letter_code
_entity_poly.pdbx_strand_id
1 'polypeptide(L)'
;MYTVEEITENNFSFLELKNTNNTAKARIFLDEGGRLQELKFKDIFLIKEQPNFEYKVSYASSILFPFASRIREGKYLFQEKEYQLNCNQTGENALHGLVYNQKFELISKEESTDFCAVTIAYKETKEIKGFPYTYEIYATYILTKNEITLSLKIKNTDSKTYPFTLGWHPYFLSDDLTKSSLRFKSDQKIEFDTSLITKKIIDHKTEAEFNIEDKQLDDCFILKTNVVQFKTPSYQIEISTDKKENYLQLYTPKGFSVIAIEPMTGVSNSFNNKIGLQFLAPNESYAITWNVKLINN
;
A
#
# COMPACT_ATOMS: atom_id res chain seq x y z
N MET A 1 -8.17 16.28 -22.11
CA MET A 1 -8.29 14.84 -22.42
C MET A 1 -7.27 14.09 -21.60
N TYR A 2 -7.59 12.88 -21.19
CA TYR A 2 -6.69 11.97 -20.48
C TYR A 2 -6.41 10.76 -21.36
N THR A 3 -5.18 10.26 -21.30
CA THR A 3 -4.70 9.14 -22.11
C THR A 3 -3.96 8.11 -21.24
N VAL A 4 -3.83 6.90 -21.78
CA VAL A 4 -3.05 5.79 -21.22
C VAL A 4 -2.08 5.26 -22.27
N GLU A 5 -0.79 5.40 -21.98
CA GLU A 5 0.29 4.91 -22.82
C GLU A 5 0.94 3.67 -22.18
N GLU A 6 1.13 2.62 -22.99
CA GLU A 6 1.91 1.44 -22.62
C GLU A 6 3.37 1.68 -23.02
N ILE A 7 4.29 1.55 -22.08
CA ILE A 7 5.70 1.89 -22.26
C ILE A 7 6.55 0.67 -21.94
N THR A 8 7.55 0.39 -22.78
CA THR A 8 8.58 -0.62 -22.49
C THR A 8 9.95 0.05 -22.40
N GLU A 9 10.61 -0.08 -21.26
CA GLU A 9 11.95 0.47 -21.00
C GLU A 9 12.81 -0.59 -20.31
N ASN A 10 14.00 -0.88 -20.84
CA ASN A 10 14.92 -1.88 -20.27
C ASN A 10 14.28 -3.26 -19.99
N ASN A 11 13.40 -3.72 -20.89
CA ASN A 11 12.58 -4.95 -20.77
C ASN A 11 11.52 -4.94 -19.67
N PHE A 12 11.25 -3.79 -19.06
CA PHE A 12 10.19 -3.59 -18.08
C PHE A 12 8.98 -2.91 -18.70
N SER A 13 7.78 -3.28 -18.23
CA SER A 13 6.50 -2.80 -18.73
C SER A 13 5.89 -1.77 -17.77
N PHE A 14 5.48 -0.62 -18.31
CA PHE A 14 4.87 0.47 -17.57
C PHE A 14 3.57 0.92 -18.23
N LEU A 15 2.68 1.50 -17.43
CA LEU A 15 1.52 2.24 -17.89
C LEU A 15 1.66 3.69 -17.44
N GLU A 16 1.55 4.63 -18.36
CA GLU A 16 1.54 6.06 -18.08
C GLU A 16 0.14 6.62 -18.29
N LEU A 17 -0.48 7.04 -17.19
CA LEU A 17 -1.76 7.74 -17.17
C LEU A 17 -1.46 9.24 -17.11
N LYS A 18 -2.02 10.04 -18.01
CA LYS A 18 -1.78 11.50 -17.99
C LYS A 18 -2.91 12.29 -18.61
N ASN A 19 -3.01 13.56 -18.23
CA ASN A 19 -3.78 14.54 -19.00
C ASN A 19 -2.93 15.22 -20.08
N THR A 20 -3.59 15.86 -21.05
CA THR A 20 -2.94 16.53 -22.20
C THR A 20 -1.79 17.48 -21.83
N ASN A 21 -1.91 18.17 -20.69
CA ASN A 21 -0.92 19.17 -20.27
C ASN A 21 0.13 18.60 -19.29
N ASN A 22 0.13 17.29 -19.02
CA ASN A 22 0.99 16.64 -18.03
C ASN A 22 0.93 17.25 -16.61
N THR A 23 -0.20 17.87 -16.27
CA THR A 23 -0.47 18.39 -14.92
C THR A 23 -1.16 17.37 -14.01
N ALA A 24 -1.64 16.26 -14.54
CA ALA A 24 -1.95 15.06 -13.77
C ALA A 24 -1.24 13.91 -14.47
N LYS A 25 -0.37 13.20 -13.75
CA LYS A 25 0.41 12.10 -14.30
C LYS A 25 0.61 11.02 -13.24
N ALA A 26 0.43 9.77 -13.63
CA ALA A 26 0.76 8.60 -12.82
C ALA A 26 1.49 7.57 -13.70
N ARG A 27 2.48 6.90 -13.10
CA ARG A 27 3.22 5.82 -13.77
C ARG A 27 3.11 4.55 -12.95
N ILE A 28 2.57 3.50 -13.55
CA ILE A 28 2.39 2.18 -12.95
C ILE A 28 3.45 1.24 -13.49
N PHE A 29 4.15 0.53 -12.61
CA PHE A 29 5.16 -0.44 -12.98
C PHE A 29 4.58 -1.87 -12.85
N LEU A 30 4.38 -2.54 -13.99
CA LEU A 30 3.71 -3.83 -14.05
C LEU A 30 4.54 -4.98 -13.48
N ASP A 31 5.86 -4.98 -13.67
CA ASP A 31 6.73 -6.08 -13.22
C ASP A 31 7.07 -6.04 -11.72
N GLU A 32 6.66 -4.99 -11.00
CA GLU A 32 6.86 -4.82 -9.56
C GLU A 32 5.53 -4.75 -8.81
N GLY A 33 4.68 -5.76 -9.01
CA GLY A 33 3.41 -5.89 -8.32
C GLY A 33 2.37 -4.86 -8.74
N GLY A 34 2.51 -4.29 -9.95
CA GLY A 34 1.59 -3.26 -10.43
C GLY A 34 1.62 -1.97 -9.62
N ARG A 35 2.77 -1.62 -9.01
CA ARG A 35 2.89 -0.49 -8.08
C ARG A 35 2.80 0.87 -8.77
N LEU A 36 2.33 1.87 -8.02
CA LEU A 36 2.40 3.28 -8.39
C LEU A 36 3.83 3.82 -8.20
N GLN A 37 4.61 3.88 -9.28
CA GLN A 37 6.00 4.30 -9.28
C GLN A 37 6.15 5.83 -9.21
N GLU A 38 5.26 6.57 -9.88
CA GLU A 38 5.25 8.03 -9.90
C GLU A 38 3.83 8.57 -9.83
N LEU A 39 3.64 9.67 -9.10
CA LEU A 39 2.42 10.46 -9.05
C LEU A 39 2.75 11.95 -9.03
N LYS A 40 2.24 12.70 -10.01
CA LYS A 40 2.39 14.15 -10.14
C LYS A 40 1.03 14.82 -10.29
N PHE A 41 0.80 15.90 -9.54
CA PHE A 41 -0.32 16.82 -9.76
C PHE A 41 0.19 18.26 -9.85
N LYS A 42 -0.40 19.04 -10.76
CA LYS A 42 0.12 20.33 -11.23
C LYS A 42 1.57 20.16 -11.69
N ASP A 43 2.54 20.58 -10.88
CA ASP A 43 3.98 20.34 -11.09
C ASP A 43 4.68 19.79 -9.85
N ILE A 44 3.91 19.24 -8.91
CA ILE A 44 4.38 18.69 -7.65
C ILE A 44 4.40 17.18 -7.76
N PHE A 45 5.57 16.58 -7.58
CA PHE A 45 5.69 15.13 -7.40
C PHE A 45 5.28 14.77 -5.97
N LEU A 46 4.22 13.99 -5.86
CA LEU A 46 3.79 13.42 -4.59
C LEU A 46 4.53 12.12 -4.30
N ILE A 47 4.68 11.28 -5.33
CA ILE A 47 5.40 10.01 -5.28
C ILE A 47 6.37 9.99 -6.46
N LYS A 48 7.62 9.62 -6.21
CA LYS A 48 8.64 9.43 -7.24
C LYS A 48 9.77 8.56 -6.70
N GLU A 49 10.39 7.75 -7.56
CA GLU A 49 11.62 7.05 -7.18
C GLU A 49 12.69 8.01 -6.69
N GLN A 50 13.33 7.64 -5.58
CA GLN A 50 14.42 8.39 -4.98
C GLN A 50 15.75 7.72 -5.32
N PRO A 51 16.80 8.48 -5.66
CA PRO A 51 18.15 7.94 -5.78
C PRO A 51 18.55 7.22 -4.50
N ASN A 52 19.21 6.06 -4.62
CA ASN A 52 19.64 5.22 -3.48
C ASN A 52 18.49 4.67 -2.60
N PHE A 53 17.25 4.69 -3.07
CA PHE A 53 16.09 4.15 -2.37
C PHE A 53 15.53 2.89 -3.07
N GLU A 54 16.36 1.85 -3.10
CA GLU A 54 16.09 0.65 -3.90
C GLU A 54 14.79 -0.06 -3.50
N TYR A 55 13.95 -0.36 -4.51
CA TYR A 55 12.64 -1.00 -4.31
C TYR A 55 12.72 -2.34 -3.55
N LYS A 56 13.77 -3.14 -3.83
CA LYS A 56 14.00 -4.43 -3.16
C LYS A 56 14.14 -4.34 -1.64
N VAL A 57 14.42 -3.14 -1.12
CA VAL A 57 14.53 -2.84 0.31
C VAL A 57 13.35 -2.01 0.80
N SER A 58 12.90 -1.03 0.00
CA SER A 58 11.90 -0.05 0.42
C SER A 58 10.45 -0.49 0.24
N TYR A 59 10.18 -1.41 -0.69
CA TYR A 59 8.82 -1.83 -1.07
C TYR A 59 7.91 -0.66 -1.49
N ALA A 60 8.50 0.42 -2.01
CA ALA A 60 7.82 1.68 -2.26
C ALA A 60 6.59 1.53 -3.18
N SER A 61 5.43 1.92 -2.67
CA SER A 61 4.10 1.83 -3.29
C SER A 61 3.60 0.41 -3.59
N SER A 62 4.23 -0.61 -3.02
CA SER A 62 3.82 -2.01 -3.23
C SER A 62 2.41 -2.29 -2.69
N ILE A 63 1.72 -3.21 -3.37
CA ILE A 63 0.47 -3.81 -2.89
C ILE A 63 0.83 -4.98 -1.97
N LEU A 64 0.35 -4.94 -0.73
CA LEU A 64 0.68 -5.90 0.32
C LEU A 64 -0.43 -6.96 0.42
N PHE A 65 -0.17 -8.15 -0.08
CA PHE A 65 -1.08 -9.30 0.00
C PHE A 65 -0.24 -10.60 -0.03
N PRO A 66 -0.58 -11.64 0.75
CA PRO A 66 -1.77 -11.82 1.59
C PRO A 66 -1.61 -11.30 3.02
N PHE A 67 -0.50 -10.64 3.33
CA PHE A 67 -0.31 -9.98 4.60
C PHE A 67 0.41 -8.64 4.44
N ALA A 68 0.02 -7.67 5.27
CA ALA A 68 0.75 -6.43 5.42
C ALA A 68 1.82 -6.55 6.53
N SER A 69 2.89 -5.77 6.42
CA SER A 69 4.02 -5.78 7.35
C SER A 69 4.61 -7.20 7.54
N ARG A 70 4.93 -7.60 8.78
CA ARG A 70 5.75 -8.79 9.10
C ARG A 70 4.93 -9.99 9.53
N ILE A 71 5.39 -11.21 9.25
CA ILE A 71 5.00 -12.45 9.96
C ILE A 71 6.24 -12.99 10.67
N ARG A 72 6.11 -13.21 11.98
CA ARG A 72 7.22 -13.68 12.83
C ARG A 72 7.79 -14.99 12.28
N GLU A 73 9.09 -15.02 11.99
CA GLU A 73 9.79 -16.21 11.46
C GLU A 73 9.16 -16.81 10.19
N GLY A 74 8.27 -16.06 9.52
CA GLY A 74 7.46 -16.56 8.43
C GLY A 74 6.49 -17.70 8.83
N LYS A 75 6.28 -17.96 10.11
CA LYS A 75 5.47 -19.08 10.60
C LYS A 75 4.08 -18.63 11.00
N TYR A 76 3.07 -19.42 10.65
CA TYR A 76 1.73 -19.23 11.18
C TYR A 76 0.92 -20.52 11.24
N LEU A 77 -0.10 -20.53 12.10
CA LEU A 77 -1.07 -21.62 12.23
C LEU A 77 -2.42 -21.19 11.67
N PHE A 78 -2.97 -22.02 10.77
CA PHE A 78 -4.31 -21.84 10.24
C PHE A 78 -5.00 -23.20 10.08
N GLN A 79 -6.21 -23.34 10.63
CA GLN A 79 -6.98 -24.59 10.62
C GLN A 79 -6.13 -25.80 11.06
N GLU A 80 -5.44 -25.66 12.20
CA GLU A 80 -4.57 -26.69 12.80
C GLU A 80 -3.36 -27.13 11.94
N LYS A 81 -3.12 -26.45 10.82
CA LYS A 81 -1.97 -26.68 9.96
C LYS A 81 -0.95 -25.56 10.09
N GLU A 82 0.32 -25.96 10.22
CA GLU A 82 1.45 -25.04 10.21
C GLU A 82 1.86 -24.69 8.77
N TYR A 83 2.22 -23.42 8.58
CA TYR A 83 2.68 -22.88 7.31
C TYR A 83 3.97 -22.09 7.51
N GLN A 84 4.86 -22.15 6.51
CA GLN A 84 6.16 -21.48 6.52
C GLN A 84 6.36 -20.65 5.24
N LEU A 85 6.30 -19.33 5.37
CA LEU A 85 6.65 -18.35 4.36
C LEU A 85 8.17 -18.22 4.24
N ASN A 86 8.65 -17.69 3.12
CA ASN A 86 10.06 -17.31 2.98
C ASN A 86 10.33 -16.01 3.76
N CYS A 87 11.39 -15.99 4.56
CA CYS A 87 11.84 -14.79 5.23
C CYS A 87 12.73 -13.95 4.31
N ASN A 88 12.28 -12.75 3.96
CA ASN A 88 12.96 -11.81 3.06
C ASN A 88 13.58 -10.61 3.81
N GLN A 89 13.22 -10.37 5.08
CA GLN A 89 13.89 -9.40 5.93
C GLN A 89 15.05 -10.06 6.67
N THR A 90 16.27 -9.95 6.12
CA THR A 90 17.53 -10.50 6.69
C THR A 90 17.43 -11.94 7.22
N GLY A 91 16.52 -12.75 6.65
CA GLY A 91 16.24 -14.12 7.07
C GLY A 91 15.42 -14.27 8.36
N GLU A 92 15.01 -13.17 9.02
CA GLU A 92 14.30 -13.22 10.31
C GLU A 92 12.79 -13.36 10.13
N ASN A 93 12.16 -12.48 9.35
CA ASN A 93 10.70 -12.43 9.19
C ASN A 93 10.30 -12.46 7.72
N ALA A 94 9.09 -12.95 7.45
CA ALA A 94 8.45 -12.73 6.16
C ALA A 94 7.83 -11.32 6.17
N LEU A 95 8.04 -10.54 5.11
CA LEU A 95 7.70 -9.13 5.05
C LEU A 95 6.97 -8.83 3.73
N HIS A 96 5.86 -8.08 3.83
CA HIS A 96 5.13 -7.44 2.72
C HIS A 96 4.48 -8.38 1.69
N GLY A 97 4.10 -9.59 2.11
CA GLY A 97 3.33 -10.48 1.26
C GLY A 97 4.12 -11.07 0.09
N LEU A 98 3.39 -11.44 -0.97
CA LEU A 98 3.89 -12.28 -2.07
C LEU A 98 3.67 -11.62 -3.45
N VAL A 99 2.97 -10.49 -3.48
CA VAL A 99 2.51 -9.82 -4.72
C VAL A 99 3.45 -8.72 -5.19
N TYR A 100 4.24 -8.15 -4.29
CA TYR A 100 5.07 -6.95 -4.53
C TYR A 100 6.07 -7.10 -5.70
N ASN A 101 6.45 -8.32 -6.08
CA ASN A 101 7.40 -8.61 -7.15
C ASN A 101 6.79 -9.44 -8.30
N GLN A 102 5.46 -9.51 -8.38
CA GLN A 102 4.77 -10.23 -9.43
C GLN A 102 4.53 -9.33 -10.64
N LYS A 103 4.54 -9.92 -11.84
CA LYS A 103 4.17 -9.23 -13.06
C LYS A 103 2.66 -9.21 -13.21
N PHE A 104 2.10 -8.00 -13.29
CA PHE A 104 0.70 -7.78 -13.62
C PHE A 104 0.52 -7.60 -15.13
N GLU A 105 -0.65 -7.99 -15.62
CA GLU A 105 -1.06 -7.83 -17.01
C GLU A 105 -2.13 -6.76 -17.12
N LEU A 106 -2.08 -5.93 -18.17
CA LEU A 106 -3.14 -4.98 -18.48
C LEU A 106 -4.39 -5.72 -18.95
N ILE A 107 -5.52 -5.48 -18.28
CA ILE A 107 -6.82 -6.08 -18.61
C ILE A 107 -7.70 -5.13 -19.39
N SER A 108 -7.74 -3.86 -18.97
CA SER A 108 -8.52 -2.83 -19.65
C SER A 108 -7.97 -1.44 -19.38
N LYS A 109 -8.24 -0.52 -20.30
CA LYS A 109 -7.98 0.91 -20.13
C LYS A 109 -9.16 1.74 -20.58
N GLU A 110 -9.31 2.90 -19.97
CA GLU A 110 -10.36 3.87 -20.28
C GLU A 110 -9.74 5.27 -20.39
N GLU A 111 -10.15 6.02 -21.39
CA GLU A 111 -9.66 7.37 -21.69
C GLU A 111 -10.86 8.28 -21.92
N SER A 112 -10.86 9.46 -21.28
CA SER A 112 -11.96 10.40 -21.40
C SER A 112 -11.48 11.85 -21.33
N THR A 113 -12.42 12.80 -21.33
CA THR A 113 -12.13 14.22 -21.11
C THR A 113 -11.67 14.52 -19.69
N ASP A 114 -12.17 13.78 -18.70
CA ASP A 114 -12.11 14.14 -17.28
C ASP A 114 -11.25 13.19 -16.44
N PHE A 115 -11.03 11.96 -16.93
CA PHE A 115 -10.18 10.96 -16.27
C PHE A 115 -9.63 9.93 -17.28
N CYS A 116 -8.60 9.18 -16.87
CA CYS A 116 -8.26 7.90 -17.48
C CYS A 116 -8.12 6.83 -16.40
N ALA A 117 -8.29 5.57 -16.78
CA ALA A 117 -8.18 4.44 -15.87
C ALA A 117 -7.49 3.26 -16.52
N VAL A 118 -6.84 2.44 -15.70
CA VAL A 118 -6.31 1.13 -16.09
C VAL A 118 -6.73 0.10 -15.05
N THR A 119 -7.12 -1.09 -15.51
CA THR A 119 -7.25 -2.27 -14.66
C THR A 119 -6.18 -3.26 -15.06
N ILE A 120 -5.35 -3.64 -14.09
CA ILE A 120 -4.29 -4.64 -14.23
C ILE A 120 -4.61 -5.83 -13.34
N ALA A 121 -4.15 -7.02 -13.71
CA ALA A 121 -4.40 -8.21 -12.92
C ALA A 121 -3.18 -9.12 -12.79
N TYR A 122 -3.14 -9.85 -11.68
CA TYR A 122 -2.23 -10.96 -11.43
C TYR A 122 -3.03 -12.17 -10.95
N LYS A 123 -2.64 -13.35 -11.42
CA LYS A 123 -3.28 -14.62 -11.05
C LYS A 123 -2.24 -15.59 -10.52
N GLU A 124 -2.41 -16.00 -9.27
CA GLU A 124 -1.67 -17.13 -8.71
C GLU A 124 -2.46 -18.40 -8.98
N THR A 125 -1.86 -19.30 -9.76
CA THR A 125 -2.47 -20.59 -10.17
C THR A 125 -1.78 -21.79 -9.53
N LYS A 126 -0.72 -21.55 -8.76
CA LYS A 126 0.11 -22.59 -8.16
C LYS A 126 0.05 -22.49 -6.65
N GLU A 127 0.25 -23.63 -6.00
CA GLU A 127 0.48 -23.66 -4.56
C GLU A 127 1.88 -23.12 -4.26
N ILE A 128 1.96 -21.89 -3.76
CA ILE A 128 3.23 -21.27 -3.35
C ILE A 128 3.57 -21.60 -1.89
N LYS A 129 4.87 -21.73 -1.62
CA LYS A 129 5.38 -22.08 -0.29
C LYS A 129 4.89 -21.08 0.76
N GLY A 130 4.31 -21.61 1.83
CA GLY A 130 3.80 -20.82 2.95
C GLY A 130 2.45 -20.17 2.73
N PHE A 131 1.93 -20.13 1.49
CA PHE A 131 0.58 -19.68 1.20
C PHE A 131 0.00 -20.45 -0.01
N PRO A 132 -0.29 -21.76 0.14
CA PRO A 132 -0.62 -22.64 -0.96
C PRO A 132 -2.10 -22.51 -1.37
N TYR A 133 -2.47 -21.34 -1.88
CA TYR A 133 -3.82 -21.01 -2.32
C TYR A 133 -3.78 -20.30 -3.65
N THR A 134 -4.76 -20.58 -4.52
CA THR A 134 -4.94 -19.84 -5.77
C THR A 134 -5.84 -18.62 -5.60
N TYR A 135 -5.52 -17.53 -6.30
CA TYR A 135 -6.29 -16.29 -6.24
C TYR A 135 -6.05 -15.41 -7.48
N GLU A 136 -6.97 -14.48 -7.70
CA GLU A 136 -6.85 -13.41 -8.69
C GLU A 136 -6.88 -12.06 -7.98
N ILE A 137 -5.97 -11.15 -8.36
CA ILE A 137 -5.92 -9.77 -7.90
C ILE A 137 -6.15 -8.87 -9.09
N TYR A 138 -7.09 -7.95 -8.96
CA TYR A 138 -7.31 -6.86 -9.89
C TYR A 138 -6.98 -5.55 -9.17
N ALA A 139 -6.13 -4.73 -9.78
CA ALA A 139 -5.83 -3.38 -9.32
C ALA A 139 -6.30 -2.39 -10.40
N THR A 140 -7.24 -1.53 -10.04
CA THR A 140 -7.74 -0.47 -10.91
C THR A 140 -7.21 0.87 -10.42
N TYR A 141 -6.42 1.53 -11.27
CA TYR A 141 -5.94 2.89 -11.06
C TYR A 141 -6.79 3.86 -11.87
N ILE A 142 -7.34 4.88 -11.24
CA ILE A 142 -8.14 5.94 -11.90
C ILE A 142 -7.49 7.28 -11.60
N LEU A 143 -7.05 7.97 -12.65
CA LEU A 143 -6.42 9.28 -12.55
C LEU A 143 -7.38 10.37 -13.01
N THR A 144 -7.62 11.34 -12.13
CA THR A 144 -8.35 12.58 -12.43
C THR A 144 -7.40 13.78 -12.30
N LYS A 145 -7.95 15.01 -12.31
CA LYS A 145 -7.16 16.24 -12.24
C LYS A 145 -6.32 16.38 -10.97
N ASN A 146 -6.81 15.86 -9.86
CA ASN A 146 -6.22 16.06 -8.53
C ASN A 146 -6.38 14.84 -7.61
N GLU A 147 -6.74 13.68 -8.15
CA GLU A 147 -6.96 12.46 -7.37
C GLU A 147 -6.49 11.25 -8.16
N ILE A 148 -5.80 10.34 -7.48
CA ILE A 148 -5.56 8.98 -7.94
C ILE A 148 -6.32 8.03 -7.01
N THR A 149 -7.13 7.17 -7.60
CA THR A 149 -7.81 6.09 -6.90
C THR A 149 -7.11 4.77 -7.20
N LEU A 150 -6.87 3.96 -6.19
CA LEU A 150 -6.47 2.56 -6.29
C LEU A 150 -7.59 1.70 -5.72
N SER A 151 -8.27 0.93 -6.57
CA SER A 151 -9.23 -0.08 -6.13
C SER A 151 -8.65 -1.47 -6.32
N LEU A 152 -8.56 -2.24 -5.25
CA LEU A 152 -8.17 -3.64 -5.28
C LEU A 152 -9.40 -4.53 -5.20
N LYS A 153 -9.41 -5.60 -5.98
CA LYS A 153 -10.32 -6.74 -5.82
C LYS A 153 -9.51 -8.03 -5.78
N ILE A 154 -9.66 -8.79 -4.70
CA ILE A 154 -9.10 -10.12 -4.53
C ILE A 154 -10.24 -11.11 -4.70
N LYS A 155 -10.04 -12.12 -5.54
CA LYS A 155 -10.97 -13.24 -5.69
C LYS A 155 -10.28 -14.53 -5.27
N ASN A 156 -10.92 -15.28 -4.38
CA ASN A 156 -10.47 -16.62 -4.05
C ASN A 156 -10.89 -17.58 -5.17
N THR A 157 -9.90 -18.09 -5.91
CA THR A 157 -10.13 -19.11 -6.95
C THR A 157 -9.85 -20.53 -6.46
N ASP A 158 -9.44 -20.67 -5.20
CA ASP A 158 -9.20 -21.94 -4.54
C ASP A 158 -10.50 -22.57 -4.04
N SER A 159 -10.42 -23.88 -3.78
CA SER A 159 -11.46 -24.65 -3.09
C SER A 159 -11.48 -24.43 -1.58
N LYS A 160 -10.45 -23.77 -1.01
CA LYS A 160 -10.28 -23.57 0.43
C LYS A 160 -10.36 -22.10 0.82
N THR A 161 -10.91 -21.83 2.00
CA THR A 161 -10.80 -20.53 2.66
C THR A 161 -9.34 -20.29 3.08
N TYR A 162 -8.87 -19.05 2.96
CA TYR A 162 -7.55 -18.64 3.45
C TYR A 162 -7.60 -17.35 4.28
N PRO A 163 -6.65 -17.16 5.22
CA PRO A 163 -6.50 -15.92 5.95
C PRO A 163 -5.84 -14.85 5.07
N PHE A 164 -6.22 -13.59 5.22
CA PHE A 164 -5.55 -12.48 4.56
C PHE A 164 -5.66 -11.17 5.33
N THR A 165 -4.72 -10.27 5.07
CA THR A 165 -4.82 -8.83 5.29
C THR A 165 -4.28 -8.12 4.05
N LEU A 166 -4.62 -6.85 3.90
CA LEU A 166 -4.24 -6.01 2.77
C LEU A 166 -3.55 -4.75 3.27
N GLY A 167 -2.68 -4.19 2.43
CA GLY A 167 -2.12 -2.88 2.64
C GLY A 167 -1.56 -2.28 1.37
N TRP A 168 -1.25 -1.00 1.43
CA TRP A 168 -0.57 -0.27 0.37
C TRP A 168 0.54 0.57 0.99
N HIS A 169 1.73 0.56 0.38
CA HIS A 169 2.94 1.14 0.97
C HIS A 169 3.48 2.41 0.27
N PRO A 170 2.67 3.43 -0.03
CA PRO A 170 3.13 4.60 -0.77
C PRO A 170 4.09 5.47 0.06
N TYR A 171 5.16 5.94 -0.56
CA TYR A 171 6.06 6.96 0.03
C TYR A 171 5.78 8.33 -0.58
N PHE A 172 5.42 9.28 0.26
CA PHE A 172 5.13 10.65 -0.13
C PHE A 172 6.34 11.56 0.10
N LEU A 173 6.65 12.38 -0.91
CA LEU A 173 7.75 13.35 -0.86
C LEU A 173 7.41 14.55 0.01
N SER A 174 8.40 15.12 0.68
CA SER A 174 8.28 16.45 1.27
C SER A 174 9.56 17.23 1.05
N ASP A 175 9.45 18.52 0.73
CA ASP A 175 10.62 19.40 0.63
C ASP A 175 11.32 19.58 1.99
N ASP A 176 10.55 19.44 3.07
CA ASP A 176 11.05 19.44 4.44
C ASP A 176 10.08 18.67 5.34
N LEU A 177 10.40 17.41 5.63
CA LEU A 177 9.61 16.58 6.53
C LEU A 177 9.49 17.17 7.93
N THR A 178 10.48 17.91 8.41
CA THR A 178 10.45 18.50 9.76
C THR A 178 9.38 19.57 9.91
N LYS A 179 8.96 20.16 8.79
CA LYS A 179 7.86 21.14 8.70
C LYS A 179 6.55 20.52 8.20
N SER A 180 6.47 19.20 8.14
CA SER A 180 5.30 18.48 7.67
C SER A 180 4.48 17.93 8.85
N SER A 181 3.19 17.73 8.64
CA SER A 181 2.26 17.26 9.66
C SER A 181 1.20 16.32 9.09
N LEU A 182 0.61 15.52 9.97
CA LEU A 182 -0.48 14.62 9.67
C LEU A 182 -1.72 14.99 10.50
N ARG A 183 -2.92 14.74 9.96
CA ARG A 183 -4.16 14.78 10.73
C ARG A 183 -4.93 13.49 10.53
N PHE A 184 -5.15 12.77 11.62
CA PHE A 184 -5.94 11.54 11.66
C PHE A 184 -6.50 11.35 13.06
N LYS A 185 -7.58 10.57 13.20
CA LYS A 185 -8.18 10.29 14.50
C LYS A 185 -7.81 8.89 14.97
N SER A 186 -7.08 8.82 16.08
CA SER A 186 -6.76 7.58 16.79
C SER A 186 -6.67 7.85 18.30
N ASP A 187 -7.05 6.85 19.09
CA ASP A 187 -6.79 6.80 20.54
C ASP A 187 -5.99 5.55 20.93
N GLN A 188 -5.48 4.79 19.95
CA GLN A 188 -4.79 3.54 20.17
C GLN A 188 -3.65 3.37 19.16
N LYS A 189 -2.52 2.86 19.64
CA LYS A 189 -1.42 2.46 18.78
C LYS A 189 -0.93 1.05 19.12
N ILE A 190 -0.16 0.48 18.22
CA ILE A 190 0.48 -0.81 18.41
C ILE A 190 1.80 -0.62 19.15
N GLU A 191 2.01 -1.38 20.22
CA GLU A 191 3.32 -1.57 20.82
C GLU A 191 4.01 -2.75 20.12
N PHE A 192 5.18 -2.50 19.56
CA PHE A 192 6.01 -3.51 18.90
C PHE A 192 7.10 -4.07 19.83
N ASP A 193 7.61 -5.26 19.50
CA ASP A 193 8.92 -5.71 19.99
C ASP A 193 10.06 -5.20 19.09
N THR A 194 11.29 -5.61 19.42
CA THR A 194 12.51 -5.22 18.69
C THR A 194 12.54 -5.69 17.24
N SER A 195 11.73 -6.69 16.87
CA SER A 195 11.60 -7.22 15.52
C SER A 195 10.39 -6.63 14.79
N LEU A 196 9.77 -5.57 15.35
CA LEU A 196 8.59 -4.90 14.83
C LEU A 196 7.36 -5.82 14.71
N ILE A 197 7.29 -6.81 15.60
CA ILE A 197 6.13 -7.69 15.76
C ILE A 197 5.20 -7.10 16.82
N THR A 198 3.90 -7.03 16.49
CA THR A 198 2.85 -6.59 17.41
C THR A 198 2.87 -7.38 18.72
N LYS A 199 3.07 -6.69 19.84
CA LYS A 199 2.96 -7.25 21.20
C LYS A 199 1.54 -7.08 21.74
N LYS A 200 1.03 -5.85 21.68
CA LYS A 200 -0.29 -5.47 22.19
C LYS A 200 -0.75 -4.12 21.61
N ILE A 201 -2.04 -3.85 21.77
CA ILE A 201 -2.63 -2.54 21.56
C ILE A 201 -2.46 -1.74 22.86
N ILE A 202 -2.07 -0.47 22.76
CA ILE A 202 -1.94 0.46 23.88
C ILE A 202 -2.76 1.73 23.64
N ASP A 203 -3.28 2.30 24.72
CA ASP A 203 -3.94 3.61 24.65
C ASP A 203 -2.91 4.68 24.29
N HIS A 204 -3.24 5.47 23.27
CA HIS A 204 -2.41 6.55 22.78
C HIS A 204 -3.29 7.57 22.06
N LYS A 205 -3.61 8.66 22.75
CA LYS A 205 -4.38 9.76 22.16
C LYS A 205 -3.49 10.56 21.22
N THR A 206 -3.76 10.49 19.93
CA THR A 206 -3.09 11.33 18.93
C THR A 206 -3.55 12.78 19.08
N GLU A 207 -2.62 13.71 18.92
CA GLU A 207 -2.92 15.15 18.82
C GLU A 207 -3.77 15.46 17.60
N ALA A 208 -4.48 16.60 17.61
CA ALA A 208 -5.28 17.01 16.46
C ALA A 208 -4.44 17.24 15.19
N GLU A 209 -3.21 17.71 15.40
CA GLU A 209 -2.16 17.87 14.39
C GLU A 209 -0.93 17.09 14.87
N PHE A 210 -0.56 16.04 14.15
CA PHE A 210 0.62 15.23 14.45
C PHE A 210 1.81 15.79 13.65
N ASN A 211 2.63 16.62 14.30
CA ASN A 211 3.82 17.19 13.65
C ASN A 211 4.91 16.12 13.49
N ILE A 212 5.53 16.03 12.31
CA ILE A 212 6.59 15.05 12.05
C ILE A 212 7.89 15.50 12.73
N GLU A 213 8.30 16.76 12.57
CA GLU A 213 9.50 17.32 13.22
C GLU A 213 10.74 16.43 13.00
N ASP A 214 11.45 16.04 14.04
CA ASP A 214 12.61 15.15 14.03
C ASP A 214 12.26 13.69 14.36
N LYS A 215 10.97 13.33 14.38
CA LYS A 215 10.52 11.98 14.73
C LYS A 215 10.98 10.97 13.69
N GLN A 216 11.65 9.90 14.16
CA GLN A 216 11.85 8.70 13.36
C GLN A 216 10.67 7.75 13.61
N LEU A 217 9.73 7.70 12.66
CA LEU A 217 8.52 6.90 12.75
C LEU A 217 8.74 5.49 12.21
N ASP A 218 8.20 4.52 12.95
CA ASP A 218 7.89 3.15 12.52
C ASP A 218 6.74 2.68 13.43
N ASP A 219 5.64 3.44 13.39
CA ASP A 219 4.51 3.34 14.32
C ASP A 219 3.24 2.93 13.56
N CYS A 220 2.41 2.11 14.21
CA CYS A 220 1.11 1.71 13.69
C CYS A 220 -0.02 2.18 14.61
N PHE A 221 -1.04 2.84 14.03
CA PHE A 221 -2.21 3.38 14.72
C PHE A 221 -3.48 2.67 14.28
N ILE A 222 -4.44 2.54 15.20
CA ILE A 222 -5.78 2.07 14.91
C ILE A 222 -6.66 3.29 14.65
N LEU A 223 -7.21 3.42 13.44
CA LEU A 223 -7.93 4.62 13.07
C LEU A 223 -9.41 4.55 13.47
N LYS A 224 -9.94 5.70 13.92
CA LYS A 224 -11.38 5.92 14.14
C LYS A 224 -12.09 6.49 12.92
N THR A 225 -11.32 6.95 11.94
CA THR A 225 -11.81 7.54 10.70
C THR A 225 -11.03 6.97 9.54
N ASN A 226 -11.68 6.87 8.40
CA ASN A 226 -11.12 6.34 7.16
C ASN A 226 -10.33 7.38 6.35
N VAL A 227 -9.87 8.46 6.99
CA VAL A 227 -9.20 9.60 6.34
C VAL A 227 -7.96 10.00 7.13
N VAL A 228 -6.86 10.23 6.41
CA VAL A 228 -5.59 10.78 6.89
C VAL A 228 -5.23 11.96 5.99
N GLN A 229 -4.98 13.13 6.56
CA GLN A 229 -4.45 14.27 5.81
C GLN A 229 -2.95 14.38 6.04
N PHE A 230 -2.20 14.66 4.99
CA PHE A 230 -0.77 14.93 5.06
C PHE A 230 -0.50 16.32 4.48
N LYS A 231 0.16 17.16 5.27
CA LYS A 231 0.50 18.53 4.91
C LYS A 231 2.02 18.67 4.88
N THR A 232 2.53 19.16 3.77
CA THR A 232 3.93 19.55 3.57
C THR A 232 4.03 21.06 3.41
N PRO A 233 5.25 21.64 3.34
CA PRO A 233 5.42 23.04 2.98
C PRO A 233 4.86 23.40 1.60
N SER A 234 4.81 22.45 0.65
CA SER A 234 4.47 22.72 -0.75
C SER A 234 3.10 22.19 -1.18
N TYR A 235 2.51 21.24 -0.46
CA TYR A 235 1.21 20.68 -0.81
C TYR A 235 0.46 20.09 0.39
N GLN A 236 -0.82 19.81 0.20
CA GLN A 236 -1.62 19.02 1.13
C GLN A 236 -2.39 17.93 0.36
N ILE A 237 -2.41 16.72 0.92
CA ILE A 237 -3.19 15.61 0.39
C ILE A 237 -4.13 15.03 1.44
N GLU A 238 -5.20 14.41 0.95
CA GLU A 238 -6.06 13.50 1.70
C GLU A 238 -5.84 12.07 1.20
N ILE A 239 -5.63 11.15 2.12
CA ILE A 239 -5.60 9.71 1.86
C ILE A 239 -6.83 9.11 2.54
N SER A 240 -7.67 8.42 1.78
CA SER A 240 -8.92 7.86 2.29
C SER A 240 -9.15 6.42 1.86
N THR A 241 -10.01 5.70 2.58
CA THR A 241 -10.45 4.35 2.22
C THR A 241 -11.96 4.16 2.37
N ASP A 242 -12.55 3.21 1.66
CA ASP A 242 -13.94 2.79 1.84
C ASP A 242 -14.17 1.87 3.05
N LYS A 243 -13.10 1.49 3.78
CA LYS A 243 -13.18 0.63 4.96
C LYS A 243 -13.30 1.41 6.26
N LYS A 244 -14.16 0.90 7.15
CA LYS A 244 -14.36 1.44 8.50
C LYS A 244 -13.24 1.03 9.45
N GLU A 245 -12.87 -0.24 9.39
CA GLU A 245 -11.74 -0.77 10.15
C GLU A 245 -10.49 -0.68 9.30
N ASN A 246 -9.58 0.21 9.68
CA ASN A 246 -8.31 0.39 9.03
C ASN A 246 -7.23 0.79 10.03
N TYR A 247 -6.00 0.44 9.66
CA TYR A 247 -4.79 0.70 10.41
C TYR A 247 -3.91 1.62 9.59
N LEU A 248 -3.13 2.46 10.27
CA LEU A 248 -2.20 3.38 9.64
C LEU A 248 -0.80 3.06 10.13
N GLN A 249 0.05 2.55 9.25
CA GLN A 249 1.49 2.48 9.52
C GLN A 249 2.16 3.75 8.96
N LEU A 250 2.99 4.38 9.79
CA LEU A 250 3.81 5.53 9.43
C LEU A 250 5.28 5.12 9.52
N TYR A 251 6.03 5.35 8.45
CA TYR A 251 7.45 5.04 8.43
C TYR A 251 8.28 6.14 7.77
N THR A 252 9.34 6.59 8.44
CA THR A 252 10.28 7.59 7.91
C THR A 252 11.67 6.96 7.76
N PRO A 253 12.12 6.66 6.53
CA PRO A 253 13.46 6.12 6.30
C PRO A 253 14.54 7.17 6.57
N LYS A 254 15.65 6.75 7.20
CA LYS A 254 16.77 7.64 7.51
C LYS A 254 17.43 8.18 6.23
N GLY A 255 17.71 9.48 6.21
CA GLY A 255 18.45 10.13 5.12
C GLY A 255 17.60 10.49 3.89
N PHE A 256 16.29 10.31 3.95
CA PHE A 256 15.37 10.68 2.86
C PHE A 256 14.28 11.62 3.37
N SER A 257 13.87 12.57 2.54
CA SER A 257 12.74 13.45 2.83
C SER A 257 11.43 12.86 2.28
N VAL A 258 11.15 11.61 2.66
CA VAL A 258 9.92 10.87 2.32
C VAL A 258 9.30 10.22 3.55
N ILE A 259 7.98 10.05 3.55
CA ILE A 259 7.26 9.29 4.57
C ILE A 259 6.35 8.26 3.91
N ALA A 260 6.41 7.01 4.39
CA ALA A 260 5.37 6.04 4.08
C ALA A 260 4.13 6.32 4.92
N ILE A 261 2.98 6.45 4.26
CA ILE A 261 1.68 6.60 4.91
C ILE A 261 0.83 5.45 4.42
N GLU A 262 0.81 4.38 5.20
CA GLU A 262 0.38 3.06 4.75
C GLU A 262 -1.01 2.73 5.31
N PRO A 263 -2.07 2.80 4.48
CA PRO A 263 -3.36 2.27 4.88
C PRO A 263 -3.33 0.73 4.80
N MET A 264 -3.73 0.08 5.89
CA MET A 264 -3.75 -1.38 6.01
C MET A 264 -5.07 -1.87 6.61
N THR A 265 -5.40 -3.15 6.38
CA THR A 265 -6.55 -3.82 6.99
C THR A 265 -6.16 -4.70 8.18
N GLY A 266 -4.88 -4.86 8.46
CA GLY A 266 -4.38 -5.54 9.66
C GLY A 266 -2.94 -5.15 9.98
N VAL A 267 -2.49 -5.56 11.16
CA VAL A 267 -1.19 -5.15 11.74
C VAL A 267 -0.11 -6.21 11.51
N SER A 268 1.13 -5.92 11.91
CA SER A 268 2.19 -6.92 11.85
C SER A 268 1.83 -8.16 12.65
N ASN A 269 2.15 -9.32 12.08
CA ASN A 269 1.90 -10.66 12.60
C ASN A 269 0.41 -11.02 12.70
N SER A 270 -0.44 -10.38 11.89
CA SER A 270 -1.90 -10.57 11.85
C SER A 270 -2.33 -12.03 11.71
N PHE A 271 -1.58 -12.85 10.97
CA PHE A 271 -1.91 -14.27 10.81
C PHE A 271 -1.83 -15.05 12.12
N ASN A 272 -1.06 -14.55 13.10
CA ASN A 272 -0.90 -15.17 14.42
C ASN A 272 -1.74 -14.47 15.50
N ASN A 273 -1.70 -13.14 15.57
CA ASN A 273 -2.43 -12.38 16.61
C ASN A 273 -3.90 -12.09 16.26
N LYS A 274 -4.31 -12.34 15.01
CA LYS A 274 -5.67 -12.19 14.48
C LYS A 274 -6.20 -10.74 14.41
N ILE A 275 -5.37 -9.74 14.71
CA ILE A 275 -5.77 -8.32 14.68
C ILE A 275 -5.90 -7.85 13.23
N GLY A 276 -7.13 -7.53 12.81
CA GLY A 276 -7.49 -7.18 11.44
C GLY A 276 -7.48 -8.36 10.46
N LEU A 277 -7.27 -9.58 10.95
CA LEU A 277 -7.23 -10.78 10.10
C LEU A 277 -8.62 -11.06 9.53
N GLN A 278 -8.66 -11.25 8.21
CA GLN A 278 -9.88 -11.60 7.49
C GLN A 278 -9.72 -12.99 6.85
N PHE A 279 -10.83 -13.55 6.40
CA PHE A 279 -10.87 -14.84 5.71
C PHE A 279 -11.64 -14.68 4.40
N LEU A 280 -11.13 -15.25 3.32
CA LEU A 280 -11.82 -15.21 2.02
C LEU A 280 -12.26 -16.63 1.65
N ALA A 281 -13.58 -16.87 1.62
CA ALA A 281 -14.12 -18.20 1.32
C ALA A 281 -14.03 -18.52 -0.19
N PRO A 282 -14.15 -19.81 -0.59
CA PRO A 282 -14.10 -20.21 -1.99
C PRO A 282 -15.09 -19.41 -2.86
N ASN A 283 -14.64 -18.95 -4.02
CA ASN A 283 -15.40 -18.13 -4.98
C ASN A 283 -15.84 -16.74 -4.48
N GLU A 284 -15.52 -16.36 -3.25
CA GLU A 284 -15.80 -15.00 -2.76
C GLU A 284 -14.78 -13.99 -3.29
N SER A 285 -15.15 -12.71 -3.21
CA SER A 285 -14.26 -11.60 -3.51
C SER A 285 -14.28 -10.57 -2.39
N TYR A 286 -13.11 -10.02 -2.09
CA TYR A 286 -12.95 -8.86 -1.24
C TYR A 286 -12.50 -7.68 -2.09
N ALA A 287 -13.10 -6.51 -1.89
CA ALA A 287 -12.69 -5.28 -2.57
C ALA A 287 -12.38 -4.19 -1.56
N ILE A 288 -11.42 -3.33 -1.86
CA ILE A 288 -11.05 -2.14 -1.09
C ILE A 288 -10.61 -1.04 -2.03
N THR A 289 -10.94 0.19 -1.69
CA THR A 289 -10.52 1.37 -2.43
C THR A 289 -9.72 2.29 -1.52
N TRP A 290 -8.62 2.80 -2.04
CA TRP A 290 -7.85 3.92 -1.49
C TRP A 290 -7.85 5.08 -2.47
N ASN A 291 -7.96 6.30 -1.95
CA ASN A 291 -7.83 7.51 -2.74
C ASN A 291 -6.69 8.36 -2.19
N VAL A 292 -5.94 8.99 -3.08
CA VAL A 292 -5.00 10.06 -2.75
C VAL A 292 -5.42 11.30 -3.52
N LYS A 293 -5.87 12.31 -2.80
CA LYS A 293 -6.41 13.54 -3.36
C LYS A 293 -5.55 14.74 -2.97
N LEU A 294 -5.05 15.48 -3.95
CA LEU A 294 -4.48 16.80 -3.73
C LEU A 294 -5.59 17.76 -3.30
N ILE A 295 -5.47 18.29 -2.08
CA ILE A 295 -6.35 19.33 -1.54
C ILE A 295 -5.72 20.68 -1.88
N ASN A 296 -6.51 21.62 -2.36
CA ASN A 296 -6.03 22.99 -2.50
C ASN A 296 -5.98 23.64 -1.12
N ASN A 297 -4.84 24.24 -0.77
CA ASN A 297 -4.75 25.20 0.32
C ASN A 297 -5.61 26.43 0.03
#